data_AF-C7Z5X1-F1
#
_entry.id   AF-C7Z5X1-F1
#
_cell.length_a   1.000
_cell.length_b   1.000
_cell.length_c   1.000
_cell.angle_alpha   90.00
_cell.angle_beta   90.00
_cell.angle_gamma   90.00
#
_symmetry.space_group_name_H-M   'P 1'
#
loop_
_entity.id
_entity.type
_entity.pdbx_description
1 polymer ?
#
loop_
_entity_poly.entity_id
_entity_poly.type
_entity_poly.pdbx_seq_one_letter_code
_entity_poly.pdbx_strand_id
1 'polypeptide(L)'
;MGRLSPDSAAGILKRWLKSCDKHEQCSVNSQSPPKRLVYISSNGQRLIETKDHPITCWPYATLSHCWGNLIDVKPLQTTKDSYEARIRGIKWEELPTLFQDVITLLRKLGLSYLWIDSICIIQDDDDDWLEQSAQMAGIYSNSYLNLAAATAENSSQSLF
;
A
#
# COMPACT_ATOMS: atom_id res chain seq x y z
N MET A 1 -15.81 -6.77 -21.98
CA MET A 1 -15.98 -6.53 -20.53
C MET A 1 -15.39 -5.17 -20.23
N GLY A 2 -16.19 -4.23 -19.74
CA GLY A 2 -15.78 -2.83 -19.54
C GLY A 2 -14.86 -2.71 -18.32
N ARG A 3 -13.66 -2.16 -18.53
CA ARG A 3 -12.74 -1.76 -17.47
C ARG A 3 -13.41 -0.70 -16.59
N LEU A 4 -13.39 -0.88 -15.26
CA LEU A 4 -13.98 0.07 -14.32
C LEU A 4 -13.13 1.33 -14.27
N SER A 5 -13.73 2.52 -14.38
CA SER A 5 -12.98 3.75 -14.11
C SER A 5 -12.64 3.88 -12.62
N PRO A 6 -11.58 4.64 -12.25
CA PRO A 6 -11.25 4.89 -10.84
C PRO A 6 -12.42 5.44 -10.02
N ASP A 7 -13.25 6.30 -10.61
CA ASP A 7 -14.44 6.85 -9.95
C ASP A 7 -15.53 5.81 -9.69
N SER A 8 -15.78 4.95 -10.68
CA SER A 8 -16.76 3.87 -10.55
C SER A 8 -16.31 2.87 -9.48
N ALA A 9 -15.02 2.50 -9.49
CA ALA A 9 -14.43 1.62 -8.50
C ALA A 9 -14.50 2.23 -7.09
N ALA A 10 -14.15 3.51 -6.93
CA ALA A 10 -14.25 4.20 -5.64
C ALA A 10 -15.70 4.22 -5.11
N GLY A 11 -16.68 4.46 -5.98
CA GLY A 11 -18.10 4.45 -5.60
C GLY A 11 -18.60 3.07 -5.14
N ILE A 12 -18.12 2.00 -5.77
CA ILE A 12 -18.42 0.62 -5.35
C ILE A 12 -17.76 0.32 -4.00
N LEU A 13 -16.45 0.59 -3.89
CA LEU A 13 -15.68 0.31 -2.68
C LEU A 13 -16.22 1.07 -1.47
N LYS A 14 -16.59 2.35 -1.61
CA LYS A 14 -17.23 3.11 -0.51
C LYS A 14 -18.49 2.44 0.02
N ARG A 15 -19.31 1.87 -0.87
CA ARG A 15 -20.54 1.17 -0.46
C ARG A 15 -20.23 -0.13 0.27
N TRP A 16 -19.25 -0.89 -0.20
CA TRP A 16 -18.82 -2.14 0.44
C TRP A 16 -18.17 -1.89 1.80
N LEU A 17 -17.24 -0.94 1.89
CA LEU A 17 -16.58 -0.55 3.13
C LEU A 17 -17.61 -0.10 4.19
N LYS A 18 -18.56 0.77 3.82
CA LYS A 18 -19.64 1.20 4.71
C LYS A 18 -20.52 0.03 5.20
N SER A 19 -20.62 -1.06 4.43
CA SER A 19 -21.30 -2.27 4.88
C SER A 19 -20.42 -3.07 5.84
N CYS A 20 -19.14 -3.22 5.53
CA CYS A 20 -18.18 -3.92 6.39
C CYS A 20 -18.01 -3.26 7.76
N ASP A 21 -18.06 -1.93 7.84
CA ASP A 21 -17.97 -1.18 9.12
C ASP A 21 -19.07 -1.57 10.13
N LYS A 22 -20.13 -2.25 9.68
CA LYS A 22 -21.23 -2.73 10.52
C LYS A 22 -21.06 -4.17 10.98
N HIS A 23 -20.06 -4.90 10.46
CA HIS A 23 -19.83 -6.29 10.83
C HIS A 23 -18.87 -6.36 12.01
N GLU A 24 -19.29 -7.03 13.08
CA GLU A 24 -18.44 -7.28 14.25
C GLU A 24 -17.19 -8.08 13.87
N GLN A 25 -17.28 -8.98 12.90
CA GLN A 25 -16.16 -9.79 12.41
C GLN A 25 -15.18 -9.02 11.52
N CYS A 26 -15.60 -7.87 10.96
CA CYS A 26 -14.72 -6.99 10.18
C CYS A 26 -14.10 -5.88 11.03
N SER A 27 -14.46 -5.79 12.31
CA SER A 27 -13.85 -4.84 13.24
C SER A 27 -12.40 -5.25 13.47
N VAL A 28 -11.47 -4.41 13.01
CA VAL A 28 -10.04 -4.69 13.07
C VAL A 28 -9.61 -4.79 14.54
N ASN A 29 -9.06 -5.94 14.93
CA ASN A 29 -8.47 -6.10 16.25
C ASN A 29 -7.31 -5.12 16.41
N SER A 30 -7.17 -4.56 17.61
CA SER A 30 -6.18 -3.56 18.00
C SER A 30 -4.76 -4.14 17.95
N GLN A 31 -4.21 -4.34 16.75
CA GLN A 31 -2.83 -4.72 16.55
C GLN A 31 -2.00 -3.51 16.17
N SER A 32 -0.73 -3.54 16.59
CA SER A 32 0.27 -2.56 16.25
C SER A 32 0.34 -2.38 14.73
N PRO A 33 0.42 -1.15 14.22
CA PRO A 33 0.59 -0.94 12.79
C PRO A 33 1.91 -1.57 12.31
N PRO A 34 2.05 -1.82 10.99
CA PRO A 34 3.31 -2.24 10.41
C PRO A 34 4.43 -1.26 10.79
N LYS A 35 5.70 -1.69 10.77
CA LYS A 35 6.85 -0.83 11.10
C LYS A 35 6.88 0.44 10.23
N ARG A 36 6.52 0.29 8.95
CA ARG A 36 6.49 1.40 7.98
C ARG A 36 5.25 1.39 7.11
N LEU A 37 4.86 2.58 6.67
CA LEU A 37 3.74 2.80 5.76
C LEU A 37 4.09 3.89 4.75
N VAL A 38 3.48 3.85 3.57
CA VAL A 38 3.43 4.99 2.66
C VAL A 38 2.31 5.91 3.12
N TYR A 39 2.69 7.11 3.57
CA TYR A 39 1.76 8.18 3.88
C TYR A 39 1.38 8.91 2.61
N ILE A 40 0.07 9.02 2.36
CA ILE A 40 -0.54 9.66 1.22
C ILE A 40 -1.28 10.91 1.70
N SER A 41 -0.86 12.05 1.16
CA SER A 41 -1.48 13.36 1.40
C SER A 41 -1.91 14.02 0.08
N SER A 42 -2.54 15.18 0.19
CA SER A 42 -2.80 16.07 -0.95
C SER A 42 -1.51 16.57 -1.61
N ASN A 43 -0.42 16.68 -0.84
CA ASN A 43 0.83 17.30 -1.26
C ASN A 43 1.88 16.30 -1.74
N GLY A 44 1.54 15.01 -1.76
CA GLY A 44 2.43 13.94 -2.22
C GLY A 44 2.36 12.69 -1.38
N GLN A 45 3.36 11.83 -1.55
CA GLN A 45 3.47 10.53 -0.92
C GLN A 45 4.90 10.30 -0.43
N ARG A 46 5.05 9.69 0.74
CA ARG A 46 6.36 9.39 1.34
C ARG A 46 6.30 8.18 2.24
N LEU A 47 7.43 7.51 2.42
CA LEU A 47 7.59 6.47 3.43
C LEU A 47 7.62 7.13 4.82
N ILE A 48 7.02 6.47 5.81
CA ILE A 48 7.07 6.88 7.21
C ILE A 48 7.35 5.68 8.11
N GLU A 49 8.03 5.95 9.23
CA GLU A 49 8.17 5.03 10.35
C GLU A 49 6.98 5.24 11.31
N THR A 50 6.25 4.17 11.64
CA THR A 50 5.00 4.29 12.40
C THR A 50 5.24 4.64 13.87
N LYS A 51 6.40 4.28 14.42
CA LYS A 51 6.82 4.67 15.79
C LYS A 51 6.91 6.18 15.98
N ASP A 52 7.25 6.92 14.93
CA ASP A 52 7.44 8.38 14.96
C ASP A 52 6.13 9.12 14.64
N HIS A 53 5.05 8.38 14.40
CA HIS A 53 3.72 8.89 14.09
C HIS A 53 2.72 8.42 15.15
N PRO A 54 2.54 9.20 16.25
CA PRO A 54 1.77 8.78 17.41
C PRO A 54 0.27 8.85 17.13
N ILE A 55 -0.27 7.84 16.46
CA ILE A 55 -1.71 7.74 16.23
C ILE A 55 -2.13 6.29 16.35
N THR A 56 -3.02 6.07 17.29
CA THR A 56 -3.39 4.77 17.87
C THR A 56 -4.36 3.96 17.02
N CYS A 57 -4.84 4.49 15.89
CA CYS A 57 -5.83 3.83 15.04
C CYS A 57 -5.87 4.51 13.66
N TRP A 58 -5.12 3.99 12.70
CA TRP A 58 -5.30 4.35 11.29
C TRP A 58 -5.73 3.13 10.49
N PRO A 59 -6.88 3.16 9.80
CA PRO A 59 -7.14 2.20 8.75
C PRO A 59 -6.09 2.40 7.66
N TYR A 60 -5.28 1.39 7.41
CA TYR A 60 -4.35 1.35 6.28
C TYR A 60 -4.83 0.35 5.25
N ALA A 61 -4.51 0.63 3.99
CA ALA A 61 -4.69 -0.31 2.91
C ALA A 61 -3.41 -1.11 2.66
N THR A 62 -3.54 -2.28 2.05
CA THR A 62 -2.42 -3.06 1.52
C THR A 62 -2.57 -3.22 0.02
N LEU A 63 -1.44 -3.35 -0.68
CA LEU A 63 -1.39 -3.74 -2.09
C LEU A 63 -0.78 -5.13 -2.22
N SER A 64 -1.50 -6.04 -2.86
CA SER A 64 -0.97 -7.33 -3.33
C SER A 64 -0.71 -7.22 -4.83
N HIS A 65 0.54 -7.40 -5.27
CA HIS A 65 0.92 -7.24 -6.67
C HIS A 65 2.06 -8.18 -7.07
N CYS A 66 2.13 -8.51 -8.37
CA CYS A 66 3.29 -9.19 -8.92
C CYS A 66 4.41 -8.17 -9.14
N TRP A 67 5.63 -8.51 -8.75
CA TRP A 67 6.81 -7.65 -8.97
C TRP A 67 7.31 -7.73 -10.43
N GLY A 68 6.83 -8.72 -11.18
CA GLY A 68 7.27 -9.00 -12.54
C GLY A 68 8.54 -9.85 -12.60
N ASN A 69 8.96 -10.14 -13.83
CA ASN A 69 10.26 -10.74 -14.08
C ASN A 69 11.35 -9.69 -13.85
N LEU A 70 12.19 -9.90 -12.83
CA LEU A 70 13.25 -8.97 -12.43
C LEU A 70 14.33 -8.78 -13.50
N ILE A 71 14.37 -9.66 -14.50
CA ILE A 71 15.25 -9.54 -15.68
C ILE A 71 14.75 -8.42 -16.61
N ASP A 72 13.43 -8.28 -16.75
CA ASP A 72 12.80 -7.41 -17.75
C ASP A 72 12.34 -6.08 -17.15
N VAL A 73 12.02 -6.06 -15.85
CA VAL A 73 11.49 -4.87 -15.16
C VAL A 73 12.17 -4.72 -13.81
N LYS A 74 12.70 -3.52 -13.55
CA LYS A 74 13.19 -3.15 -12.22
C LYS A 74 12.02 -2.61 -11.39
N PRO A 75 11.52 -3.34 -10.36
CA PRO A 75 10.43 -2.85 -9.54
C PRO A 75 10.88 -1.63 -8.73
N LEU A 76 9.92 -0.74 -8.46
CA LEU A 76 10.14 0.32 -7.49
C LEU A 76 10.25 -0.31 -6.10
N GLN A 77 11.46 -0.34 -5.56
CA GLN A 77 11.74 -0.94 -4.26
C GLN A 77 12.55 0.00 -3.37
N THR A 78 12.47 -0.22 -2.06
CA THR A 78 13.29 0.46 -1.08
C THR A 78 14.52 -0.37 -0.75
N THR A 79 15.67 0.29 -0.77
CA THR A 79 16.98 -0.22 -0.36
C THR A 79 17.58 0.72 0.66
N LYS A 80 18.67 0.35 1.35
CA LYS A 80 19.38 1.23 2.29
C LYS A 80 19.73 2.58 1.67
N ASP A 81 20.20 2.57 0.43
CA ASP A 81 20.58 3.78 -0.31
C ASP A 81 19.39 4.68 -0.67
N SER A 82 18.23 4.08 -0.96
CA SER A 82 17.03 4.83 -1.37
C SER A 82 16.11 5.19 -0.20
N TYR A 83 16.29 4.56 0.96
CA TYR A 83 15.45 4.72 2.15
C TYR A 83 15.23 6.19 2.54
N GLU A 84 16.31 6.94 2.71
CA GLU A 84 16.25 8.36 3.08
C GLU A 84 15.53 9.23 2.03
N ALA A 85 15.68 8.89 0.75
CA ALA A 85 14.93 9.56 -0.30
C ALA A 85 13.43 9.25 -0.21
N ARG A 86 13.06 7.99 0.07
CA ARG A 86 11.65 7.57 0.25
C ARG A 86 10.99 8.25 1.46
N ILE A 87 11.73 8.44 2.55
CA ILE A 87 11.24 9.17 3.74
C ILE A 87 10.94 10.64 3.43
N ARG A 88 11.79 11.29 2.61
CA ARG A 88 11.58 12.68 2.18
C ARG A 88 10.40 12.82 1.22
N GLY A 89 10.23 11.87 0.31
CA GLY A 89 9.14 11.86 -0.64
C GLY A 89 9.41 11.01 -1.87
N ILE A 90 8.34 10.45 -2.43
CA ILE A 90 8.37 9.71 -3.70
C ILE A 90 7.71 10.60 -4.74
N LYS A 91 8.44 10.97 -5.79
CA LYS A 91 7.88 11.77 -6.88
C LYS A 91 6.80 10.99 -7.62
N TRP A 92 5.81 11.68 -8.17
CA TRP A 92 4.70 11.02 -8.85
C TRP A 92 5.17 10.24 -10.07
N GLU A 93 6.13 10.79 -10.80
CA GLU A 93 6.69 10.24 -12.04
C GLU A 93 7.57 9.01 -11.78
N GLU A 94 8.03 8.80 -10.54
CA GLU A 94 8.79 7.62 -10.14
C GLU A 94 7.88 6.43 -9.78
N LEU A 95 6.58 6.68 -9.56
CA LEU A 95 5.64 5.63 -9.23
C LEU A 95 5.27 4.83 -10.48
N PRO A 96 5.32 3.50 -10.43
CA PRO A 96 4.71 2.65 -11.45
C PRO A 96 3.22 2.95 -11.61
N THR A 97 2.66 2.70 -12.79
CA THR A 97 1.26 2.95 -13.13
C THR A 97 0.30 2.35 -12.10
N LEU A 98 0.55 1.11 -11.67
CA LEU A 98 -0.25 0.43 -10.65
C LEU A 98 -0.30 1.22 -9.34
N PHE A 99 0.83 1.76 -8.92
CA PHE A 99 0.93 2.47 -7.65
C PHE A 99 0.26 3.85 -7.75
N GLN A 100 0.36 4.51 -8.91
CA GLN A 100 -0.38 5.74 -9.19
C GLN A 100 -1.90 5.52 -9.13
N ASP A 101 -2.39 4.44 -9.73
CA ASP A 101 -3.81 4.06 -9.71
C ASP A 101 -4.30 3.79 -8.27
N VAL A 102 -3.53 3.01 -7.52
CA VAL A 102 -3.84 2.68 -6.12
C VAL A 102 -3.85 3.95 -5.25
N ILE A 103 -2.85 4.82 -5.36
CA ILE A 103 -2.78 6.06 -4.58
C ILE A 103 -3.95 6.99 -4.95
N THR A 104 -4.29 7.09 -6.24
CA THR A 104 -5.44 7.88 -6.70
C THR A 104 -6.74 7.34 -6.12
N LEU A 105 -6.91 6.02 -6.11
CA LEU A 105 -8.07 5.37 -5.51
C LEU A 105 -8.15 5.63 -4.01
N LEU A 106 -7.07 5.46 -3.26
CA LEU A 106 -7.03 5.70 -1.82
C LEU A 106 -7.34 7.15 -1.46
N ARG A 107 -6.81 8.12 -2.22
CA ARG A 107 -7.18 9.55 -2.07
C ARG A 107 -8.69 9.75 -2.21
N LYS A 108 -9.34 9.10 -3.20
CA LYS A 108 -10.80 9.16 -3.37
C LYS A 108 -11.56 8.47 -2.23
N LEU A 109 -10.98 7.46 -1.61
CA LEU A 109 -11.55 6.73 -0.47
C LEU A 109 -11.33 7.45 0.87
N GLY A 110 -10.44 8.45 0.93
CA GLY A 110 -10.08 9.13 2.18
C GLY A 110 -9.12 8.33 3.06
N LEU A 111 -8.39 7.38 2.46
CA LEU A 111 -7.37 6.59 3.13
C LEU A 111 -5.99 7.18 2.87
N SER A 112 -5.24 7.42 3.95
CA SER A 112 -3.93 8.08 3.91
C SER A 112 -2.75 7.13 4.10
N TYR A 113 -3.00 5.85 4.33
CA TYR A 113 -1.95 4.90 4.69
C TYR A 113 -2.03 3.68 3.78
N LEU A 114 -0.90 3.37 3.17
CA LEU A 114 -0.76 2.24 2.26
C LEU A 114 0.49 1.45 2.61
N TRP A 115 0.35 0.14 2.70
CA TRP A 115 1.48 -0.78 2.80
C TRP A 115 1.70 -1.49 1.45
N ILE A 116 2.95 -1.45 0.98
CA ILE A 116 3.43 -2.16 -0.20
C ILE A 116 4.74 -2.82 0.23
N ASP A 117 4.84 -4.14 0.11
CA ASP A 117 6.02 -4.93 0.47
C ASP A 117 7.32 -4.36 -0.12
N SER A 118 7.33 -4.07 -1.42
CA SER A 118 8.50 -3.55 -2.14
C SER A 118 8.98 -2.18 -1.61
N ILE A 119 8.09 -1.36 -1.05
CA ILE A 119 8.44 -0.02 -0.54
C ILE A 119 8.65 0.00 0.98
N CYS A 120 7.84 -0.74 1.74
CA CYS A 120 7.82 -0.68 3.20
C CYS A 120 8.88 -1.57 3.87
N ILE A 121 9.40 -2.55 3.13
CA ILE A 121 10.50 -3.43 3.54
C ILE A 121 11.79 -2.97 2.83
N ILE A 122 12.90 -2.91 3.56
CA ILE A 122 14.21 -2.61 2.99
C ILE A 122 14.76 -3.91 2.38
N GLN A 123 14.79 -3.99 1.05
CA GLN A 123 15.00 -5.26 0.33
C GLN A 123 16.42 -5.80 0.38
N ASP A 124 17.40 -4.94 0.66
CA ASP A 124 18.82 -5.28 0.82
C ASP A 124 19.26 -5.28 2.30
N ASP A 125 18.29 -5.44 3.22
CA ASP A 125 18.52 -5.63 4.64
C ASP A 125 17.88 -6.95 5.10
N ASP A 126 18.70 -7.97 5.29
CA ASP A 126 18.23 -9.31 5.68
C ASP A 126 17.50 -9.32 7.03
N ASP A 127 17.94 -8.49 7.98
CA ASP A 127 17.32 -8.39 9.31
C ASP A 127 15.94 -7.73 9.21
N ASP A 128 15.83 -6.63 8.46
CA ASP A 128 14.54 -5.96 8.22
C ASP A 128 13.59 -6.85 7.43
N TRP A 129 14.09 -7.54 6.40
CA TRP A 129 13.29 -8.47 5.60
C TRP A 129 12.77 -9.62 6.46
N LEU A 130 13.61 -10.23 7.30
CA LEU A 130 13.21 -11.32 8.18
C LEU A 130 12.15 -10.87 9.18
N GLU A 131 12.32 -9.69 9.78
CA GLU A 131 11.36 -9.10 10.72
C GLU A 131 10.00 -8.83 10.04
N GLN A 132 10.01 -8.17 8.87
CA GLN A 132 8.78 -7.75 8.21
C GLN A 132 8.06 -8.91 7.52
N SER A 133 8.78 -9.86 6.93
CA SER A 133 8.19 -11.05 6.30
C SER A 133 7.46 -11.92 7.33
N ALA A 134 8.01 -12.07 8.53
CA ALA A 134 7.35 -12.78 9.63
C ALA A 134 6.03 -12.13 10.06
N GLN A 135 5.91 -10.80 9.91
CA GLN A 135 4.69 -10.05 10.25
C GLN A 135 3.70 -9.92 9.09
N MET A 136 4.09 -10.30 7.87
CA MET A 136 3.32 -10.02 6.65
C MET A 136 1.87 -10.53 6.71
N ALA A 137 1.65 -11.73 7.24
CA ALA A 137 0.30 -12.27 7.43
C ALA A 137 -0.55 -11.38 8.38
N GLY A 138 0.05 -10.87 9.45
CA GLY A 138 -0.56 -9.90 10.35
C GLY A 138 -0.85 -8.57 9.63
N ILE A 139 0.10 -8.08 8.85
CA ILE A 139 -0.06 -6.82 8.11
C ILE A 139 -1.24 -6.89 7.13
N TYR A 140 -1.38 -7.99 6.38
CA TYR A 140 -2.52 -8.15 5.47
C TYR A 140 -3.84 -8.36 6.22
N SER A 141 -3.85 -9.19 7.27
CA SER A 141 -5.08 -9.50 8.02
C SER A 141 -5.63 -8.33 8.83
N ASN A 142 -4.77 -7.40 9.27
CA ASN A 142 -5.18 -6.18 9.96
C ASN A 142 -5.39 -4.97 9.04
N SER A 143 -5.28 -5.15 7.71
CA SER A 143 -5.56 -4.07 6.77
C SER A 143 -7.06 -3.77 6.72
N TYR A 144 -7.39 -2.48 6.58
CA TYR A 144 -8.78 -2.06 6.37
C TYR A 144 -9.28 -2.40 4.96
N LEU A 145 -8.36 -2.41 3.99
CA LEU A 145 -8.64 -2.70 2.60
C LEU A 145 -7.41 -3.32 1.95
N ASN A 146 -7.53 -4.52 1.39
CA ASN A 146 -6.53 -5.07 0.49
C ASN A 146 -6.93 -4.85 -0.97
N LEU A 147 -6.07 -4.21 -1.74
CA LEU A 147 -6.19 -4.08 -3.19
C LEU A 147 -5.31 -5.14 -3.84
N ALA A 148 -5.89 -6.05 -4.61
CA ALA A 148 -5.16 -7.12 -5.29
C ALA A 148 -5.11 -6.86 -6.80
N ALA A 149 -3.92 -6.63 -7.33
CA ALA A 149 -3.66 -6.45 -8.77
C ALA A 149 -3.51 -7.81 -9.47
N ALA A 150 -4.56 -8.65 -9.39
CA ALA A 150 -4.49 -10.08 -9.71
C ALA A 150 -4.15 -10.40 -11.18
N THR A 151 -4.44 -9.48 -12.12
CA THR A 151 -4.17 -9.65 -13.55
C THR A 151 -2.93 -8.90 -14.03
N ALA A 152 -2.30 -8.11 -13.16
CA ALA A 152 -1.12 -7.33 -13.51
C ALA A 152 0.13 -8.20 -13.38
N GLU A 153 0.87 -8.36 -14.47
CA GLU A 153 2.12 -9.14 -14.45
C GLU A 153 3.26 -8.41 -13.74
N ASN A 154 3.18 -7.08 -13.67
CA ASN A 154 4.12 -6.20 -12.96
C ASN A 154 3.47 -4.84 -12.63
N SER A 155 4.16 -4.01 -11.84
CA SER A 155 3.64 -2.71 -11.38
C SER A 155 3.48 -1.65 -12.48
N SER A 156 4.00 -1.86 -13.69
CA SER A 156 3.84 -0.92 -14.81
C SER A 156 2.47 -1.03 -15.48
N GLN A 157 1.71 -2.10 -15.21
CA GLN A 157 0.36 -2.29 -15.71
C GLN A 157 -0.66 -1.53 -14.84
N SER A 158 -1.72 -1.02 -15.46
CA SER A 158 -2.78 -0.29 -14.77
C SER A 158 -3.66 -1.23 -13.95
N LEU A 159 -4.21 -0.72 -12.84
CA LEU A 159 -5.23 -1.40 -12.04
C LEU A 159 -6.59 -1.46 -12.77
N PHE A 160 -6.81 -0.58 -13.76
CA PHE A 160 -8.10 -0.34 -14.39
C PHE A 160 -8.17 -0.84 -15.84
#